data_AF-A0A1Q3RJX0-F1
#
_entry.id   AF-A0A1Q3RJX0-F1
#
_cell.length_a   1.000
_cell.length_b   1.000
_cell.length_c   1.000
_cell.angle_alpha   90.00
_cell.angle_beta   90.00
_cell.angle_gamma   90.00
#
_symmetry.space_group_name_H-M   'P 1'
#
loop_
_entity.id
_entity.type
_entity.pdbx_description
1 polymer ?
#
loop_
_entity_poly.entity_id
_entity_poly.type
_entity_poly.pdbx_seq_one_letter_code
_entity_poly.pdbx_strand_id
1 'polypeptide(L)'
;MNLIIKLRNIALAGLVFVALITTGMMPSFADAKWYDADIQDANRWLIVPESMQQESYDGFITRGDFAEILVRAYLSSGGNFDDLNYKSYFEDTNTIYPDLVYYLQMVTGYPDGTFKPDGKIKREEMFVMIDRFTQLISRQEPQEVTEASLLATKAYLETRIIDSKSLNDWSVPAVERLLKQGIISGGGTGLISPKISTTRAQALIMVKKAIELYRYSPISSRQMSYRLNEVAYLEVYNDPSRYFTSRGSYSRGNWNRFNDENNDGSTRNYRPRSLEEIYTPEQLLVMLGNNSVKYALVFGSADAQRYQTAEEAQKHMVSIAVDVWILNSNGTKSKGIKYLTVNESIAGIVKEVFQDIFDGPEKFPIKNVGGYSWRVSETSEHRWGLAIDINSNENYMIKPDGTVVAGSYWKPGLDPYSIKPDGDVVRAFKAHGFTWGGDAWSSSNDYMHFSFLGW
;
A
#
# COMPACT_ATOMS: atom_id res chain seq x y z
N MET A 1 63.04 -12.27 43.82
CA MET A 1 63.90 -12.54 42.65
C MET A 1 63.14 -12.07 41.42
N ASN A 2 63.56 -10.92 40.88
CA ASN A 2 63.34 -10.33 39.53
C ASN A 2 61.91 -10.19 38.98
N LEU A 3 61.42 -8.94 38.82
CA LEU A 3 61.54 -8.08 37.60
C LEU A 3 60.74 -8.73 36.42
N ILE A 4 59.75 -8.14 35.71
CA ILE A 4 59.51 -6.77 35.26
C ILE A 4 58.14 -6.72 34.51
N ILE A 5 57.23 -5.83 34.95
CA ILE A 5 56.49 -4.81 34.18
C ILE A 5 55.37 -5.18 33.15
N LYS A 6 54.13 -4.76 33.51
CA LYS A 6 53.04 -4.01 32.80
C LYS A 6 52.79 -4.31 31.29
N LEU A 7 51.55 -4.51 30.84
CA LEU A 7 50.45 -3.51 30.74
C LEU A 7 49.08 -4.23 30.51
N ARG A 8 48.09 -4.04 31.42
CA ARG A 8 46.82 -3.27 31.29
C ARG A 8 45.64 -3.92 30.50
N ASN A 9 44.58 -4.22 31.28
CA ASN A 9 43.14 -3.93 31.03
C ASN A 9 42.43 -4.74 29.90
N ILE A 10 41.27 -5.42 30.06
CA ILE A 10 40.07 -5.26 30.90
C ILE A 10 39.25 -6.59 30.97
N ALA A 11 38.71 -6.88 32.16
CA ALA A 11 37.51 -7.67 32.56
C ALA A 11 37.21 -9.03 31.88
N LEU A 12 37.37 -10.20 32.54
CA LEU A 12 36.59 -10.79 33.66
C LEU A 12 35.06 -10.73 33.44
N ALA A 13 34.45 -11.85 33.03
CA ALA A 13 33.71 -12.82 33.87
C ALA A 13 32.28 -12.35 34.22
N GLY A 14 31.23 -13.15 34.14
CA GLY A 14 31.17 -14.61 34.04
C GLY A 14 29.76 -15.13 33.81
N LEU A 15 29.69 -16.45 33.81
CA LEU A 15 28.53 -17.30 33.57
C LEU A 15 28.04 -17.80 34.93
N VAL A 16 26.83 -17.44 35.38
CA VAL A 16 26.05 -18.28 36.31
C VAL A 16 24.55 -18.14 35.97
N PHE A 17 23.97 -19.29 35.67
CA PHE A 17 22.58 -19.57 35.36
C PHE A 17 21.74 -19.63 36.65
N VAL A 18 20.62 -18.92 36.73
CA VAL A 18 19.46 -19.29 37.57
C VAL A 18 18.19 -19.02 36.77
N ALA A 19 17.40 -20.07 36.60
CA ALA A 19 16.14 -20.08 35.86
C ALA A 19 15.01 -19.45 36.69
N LEU A 20 14.15 -18.67 36.03
CA LEU A 20 12.76 -18.43 36.42
C LEU A 20 11.92 -18.53 35.15
N ILE A 21 11.14 -19.61 35.05
CA ILE A 21 10.11 -19.80 34.03
C ILE A 21 8.81 -19.24 34.63
N THR A 22 8.31 -18.14 34.08
CA THR A 22 6.89 -17.80 34.11
C THR A 22 6.47 -17.44 32.69
N THR A 23 5.82 -18.40 32.02
CA THR A 23 4.97 -18.27 30.82
C THR A 23 5.11 -16.97 30.02
N GLY A 24 6.25 -16.81 29.34
CA GLY A 24 6.32 -15.96 28.17
C GLY A 24 5.92 -16.82 26.97
N MET A 25 4.71 -16.60 26.44
CA MET A 25 4.56 -16.71 24.99
C MET A 25 5.50 -15.66 24.42
N MET A 26 6.76 -16.05 24.15
CA MET A 26 7.53 -15.30 23.18
C MET A 26 6.73 -15.40 21.87
N PRO A 27 6.33 -14.29 21.23
CA PRO A 27 5.81 -14.39 19.89
C PRO A 27 6.89 -15.13 19.09
N SER A 28 6.52 -16.23 18.44
CA SER A 28 7.44 -16.82 17.47
C SER A 28 7.69 -15.71 16.45
N PHE A 29 8.90 -15.20 16.39
CA PHE A 29 9.33 -14.43 15.23
C PHE A 29 9.26 -15.41 14.05
N ALA A 30 8.13 -15.43 13.35
CA ALA A 30 8.09 -16.01 12.03
C ALA A 30 9.16 -15.23 11.24
N ASP A 31 10.14 -15.94 10.66
CA ASP A 31 11.19 -15.31 9.88
C ASP A 31 10.54 -14.41 8.81
N ALA A 32 10.87 -13.12 8.85
CA ALA A 32 10.36 -12.15 7.89
C ALA A 32 10.68 -12.64 6.47
N LYS A 33 9.65 -12.80 5.64
CA LYS A 33 9.81 -13.23 4.25
C LYS A 33 10.41 -12.09 3.45
N TRP A 34 11.18 -12.44 2.42
CA TRP A 34 11.87 -11.47 1.56
C TRP A 34 10.94 -10.44 0.89
N TYR A 35 9.65 -10.77 0.77
CA TYR A 35 8.62 -9.92 0.15
C TYR A 35 7.73 -9.19 1.17
N ASP A 36 7.91 -9.34 2.49
CA ASP A 36 6.92 -8.85 3.46
C ASP A 36 6.72 -7.33 3.38
N ALA A 37 7.81 -6.58 3.24
CA ALA A 37 7.73 -5.13 3.04
C ALA A 37 6.96 -4.78 1.76
N ASP A 38 7.30 -5.44 0.64
CA ASP A 38 6.64 -5.20 -0.63
C ASP A 38 5.14 -5.59 -0.62
N ILE A 39 4.76 -6.63 0.10
CA ILE A 39 3.36 -7.03 0.27
C ILE A 39 2.61 -6.01 1.13
N GLN A 40 3.23 -5.51 2.20
CA GLN A 40 2.64 -4.41 2.97
C GLN A 40 2.47 -3.16 2.09
N ASP A 41 3.45 -2.82 1.25
CA ASP A 41 3.32 -1.74 0.28
C ASP A 41 2.18 -1.99 -0.70
N ALA A 42 2.07 -3.21 -1.26
CA ALA A 42 0.99 -3.57 -2.18
C ALA A 42 -0.39 -3.48 -1.52
N ASN A 43 -0.51 -3.84 -0.23
CA ASN A 43 -1.72 -3.62 0.56
C ASN A 43 -2.02 -2.13 0.72
N ARG A 44 -1.01 -1.29 0.95
CA ARG A 44 -1.17 0.17 1.01
C ARG A 44 -1.61 0.75 -0.33
N TRP A 45 -1.15 0.19 -1.44
CA TRP A 45 -1.62 0.49 -2.78
C TRP A 45 -3.03 -0.06 -3.08
N LEU A 46 -3.66 -0.77 -2.14
CA LEU A 46 -5.01 -1.32 -2.26
C LEU A 46 -5.17 -2.32 -3.43
N ILE A 47 -4.07 -2.97 -3.84
CA ILE A 47 -4.06 -3.88 -5.01
C ILE A 47 -4.13 -5.37 -4.64
N VAL A 48 -3.96 -5.72 -3.38
CA VAL A 48 -4.02 -7.11 -2.93
C VAL A 48 -5.48 -7.54 -2.76
N PRO A 49 -5.97 -8.53 -3.54
CA PRO A 49 -7.29 -9.12 -3.34
C PRO A 49 -7.40 -9.72 -1.95
N GLU A 50 -8.55 -9.57 -1.31
CA GLU A 50 -8.81 -10.16 0.01
C GLU A 50 -8.60 -11.68 0.00
N SER A 51 -9.09 -12.36 -1.05
CA SER A 51 -8.96 -13.81 -1.25
C SER A 51 -7.50 -14.27 -1.22
N MET A 52 -6.57 -13.37 -1.52
CA MET A 52 -5.13 -13.63 -1.56
C MET A 52 -4.44 -13.39 -0.21
N GLN A 53 -5.02 -12.61 0.70
CA GLN A 53 -4.41 -12.26 1.98
C GLN A 53 -4.34 -13.42 2.96
N GLN A 54 -5.24 -14.38 2.80
CA GLN A 54 -5.29 -15.61 3.60
C GLN A 54 -4.44 -16.74 2.99
N GLU A 55 -3.80 -16.49 1.86
CA GLU A 55 -3.02 -17.48 1.12
C GLU A 55 -1.51 -17.22 1.25
N SER A 56 -0.71 -18.26 0.99
CA SER A 56 0.73 -18.09 0.85
C SER A 56 1.07 -17.30 -0.42
N TYR A 57 1.85 -16.22 -0.26
CA TYR A 57 2.37 -15.43 -1.38
C TYR A 57 3.49 -16.13 -2.18
N ASP A 58 4.07 -17.20 -1.63
CA ASP A 58 5.01 -18.09 -2.34
C ASP A 58 4.31 -18.95 -3.42
N GLY A 59 2.99 -19.14 -3.31
CA GLY A 59 2.23 -19.95 -4.26
C GLY A 59 2.07 -19.30 -5.64
N PHE A 60 1.94 -20.13 -6.68
CA PHE A 60 1.72 -19.65 -8.04
C PHE A 60 0.35 -19.00 -8.19
N ILE A 61 0.33 -17.82 -8.81
CA ILE A 61 -0.88 -17.04 -9.05
C ILE A 61 -1.65 -17.58 -10.28
N THR A 62 -2.98 -17.55 -10.22
CA THR A 62 -3.83 -17.89 -11.36
C THR A 62 -4.00 -16.68 -12.29
N ARG A 63 -4.43 -16.92 -13.53
CA ARG A 63 -4.69 -15.84 -14.49
C ARG A 63 -5.88 -14.98 -14.05
N GLY A 64 -6.88 -15.58 -13.41
CA GLY A 64 -8.04 -14.88 -12.83
C GLY A 64 -7.65 -13.97 -11.67
N ASP A 65 -6.89 -14.48 -10.70
CA ASP A 65 -6.41 -13.66 -9.57
C ASP A 65 -5.56 -12.49 -10.05
N PHE A 66 -4.75 -12.71 -11.09
CA PHE A 66 -3.94 -11.65 -11.66
C PHE A 66 -4.77 -10.59 -12.39
N ALA A 67 -5.88 -10.98 -13.02
CA ALA A 67 -6.83 -10.02 -13.59
C ALA A 67 -7.46 -9.14 -12.49
N GLU A 68 -7.85 -9.73 -11.35
CA GLU A 68 -8.36 -8.95 -10.21
C GLU A 68 -7.32 -7.92 -9.72
N ILE A 69 -6.05 -8.33 -9.57
CA ILE A 69 -4.95 -7.42 -9.18
C ILE A 69 -4.86 -6.23 -10.15
N LEU A 70 -4.93 -6.46 -11.47
CA LEU A 70 -4.83 -5.39 -12.46
C LEU A 70 -6.04 -4.46 -12.46
N VAL A 71 -7.26 -4.98 -12.23
CA VAL A 71 -8.45 -4.14 -12.06
C VAL A 71 -8.31 -3.27 -10.82
N ARG A 72 -7.90 -3.86 -9.68
CA ARG A 72 -7.63 -3.10 -8.46
C ARG A 72 -6.54 -2.05 -8.67
N ALA A 73 -5.48 -2.38 -9.39
CA ALA A 73 -4.42 -1.44 -9.75
C ALA A 73 -4.93 -0.27 -10.60
N TYR A 74 -5.79 -0.53 -11.59
CA TYR A 74 -6.43 0.50 -12.40
C TYR A 74 -7.30 1.43 -11.53
N LEU A 75 -8.16 0.87 -10.68
CA LEU A 75 -8.97 1.65 -9.75
C LEU A 75 -8.10 2.46 -8.80
N SER A 76 -7.07 1.83 -8.23
CA SER A 76 -6.12 2.45 -7.31
C SER A 76 -5.39 3.63 -7.94
N SER A 77 -5.08 3.52 -9.24
CA SER A 77 -4.43 4.57 -10.03
C SER A 77 -5.36 5.72 -10.45
N GLY A 78 -6.62 5.74 -10.01
CA GLY A 78 -7.58 6.78 -10.33
C GLY A 78 -8.64 6.40 -11.37
N GLY A 79 -8.53 5.23 -12.00
CA GLY A 79 -9.51 4.73 -12.98
C GLY A 79 -10.89 4.36 -12.37
N ASN A 80 -11.92 4.35 -13.21
CA ASN A 80 -13.29 3.97 -12.85
C ASN A 80 -13.98 3.26 -14.03
N PHE A 81 -15.23 2.82 -13.80
CA PHE A 81 -16.07 2.13 -14.78
C PHE A 81 -17.46 2.78 -14.90
N ASP A 82 -17.57 4.07 -14.60
CA ASP A 82 -18.85 4.79 -14.49
C ASP A 82 -19.66 4.74 -15.81
N ASP A 83 -18.98 4.71 -16.95
CA ASP A 83 -19.59 4.65 -18.29
C ASP A 83 -19.58 3.23 -18.91
N LEU A 84 -19.25 2.20 -18.13
CA LEU A 84 -19.15 0.83 -18.64
C LEU A 84 -20.53 0.23 -18.86
N ASN A 85 -20.92 0.07 -20.13
CA ASN A 85 -21.99 -0.83 -20.51
C ASN A 85 -21.45 -2.27 -20.54
N TYR A 86 -21.58 -2.97 -19.42
CA TYR A 86 -20.97 -4.29 -19.22
C TYR A 86 -21.53 -5.35 -20.17
N LYS A 87 -20.65 -6.24 -20.64
CA LYS A 87 -21.00 -7.49 -21.32
C LYS A 87 -19.95 -8.58 -21.03
N SER A 88 -20.40 -9.83 -21.04
CA SER A 88 -19.55 -11.01 -20.98
C SER A 88 -18.76 -11.19 -22.28
N TYR A 89 -17.45 -11.43 -22.18
CA TYR A 89 -16.58 -11.74 -23.32
C TYR A 89 -16.05 -13.18 -23.30
N PHE A 90 -16.00 -13.81 -22.13
CA PHE A 90 -15.45 -15.15 -21.95
C PHE A 90 -16.49 -16.10 -21.35
N GLU A 91 -16.62 -17.28 -21.95
CA GLU A 91 -17.58 -18.31 -21.49
C GLU A 91 -17.05 -19.13 -20.31
N ASP A 92 -15.74 -19.16 -20.10
CA ASP A 92 -15.07 -19.99 -19.09
C ASP A 92 -14.76 -19.23 -17.78
N THR A 93 -15.41 -18.08 -17.56
CA THR A 93 -15.16 -17.21 -16.41
C THR A 93 -16.39 -17.06 -15.53
N ASN A 94 -16.16 -17.03 -14.21
CA ASN A 94 -17.19 -16.91 -13.17
C ASN A 94 -17.05 -15.63 -12.32
N THR A 95 -16.19 -14.70 -12.75
CA THR A 95 -16.02 -13.37 -12.16
C THR A 95 -15.96 -12.33 -13.26
N ILE A 96 -16.23 -11.07 -12.93
CA ILE A 96 -16.19 -9.96 -13.89
C ILE A 96 -14.77 -9.53 -14.29
N TYR A 97 -13.75 -9.82 -13.48
CA TYR A 97 -12.39 -9.28 -13.68
C TYR A 97 -11.76 -9.62 -15.04
N PRO A 98 -11.86 -10.86 -15.57
CA PRO A 98 -11.43 -11.18 -16.94
C PRO A 98 -12.03 -10.26 -18.01
N ASP A 99 -13.32 -9.95 -17.91
CA ASP A 99 -14.02 -9.09 -18.85
C ASP A 99 -13.56 -7.63 -18.73
N LEU A 100 -13.29 -7.15 -17.50
CA LEU A 100 -12.81 -5.79 -17.28
C LEU A 100 -11.39 -5.59 -17.82
N VAL A 101 -10.47 -6.54 -17.60
CA VAL A 101 -9.11 -6.44 -18.16
C VAL A 101 -9.12 -6.58 -19.69
N TYR A 102 -10.11 -7.26 -20.26
CA TYR A 102 -10.33 -7.29 -21.71
C TYR A 102 -10.89 -5.97 -22.23
N TYR A 103 -11.90 -5.41 -21.56
CA TYR A 103 -12.49 -4.11 -21.88
C TYR A 103 -11.42 -3.00 -21.84
N LEU A 104 -10.55 -3.01 -20.84
CA LEU A 104 -9.41 -2.09 -20.70
C LEU A 104 -8.23 -2.43 -21.62
N GLN A 105 -8.37 -3.41 -22.53
CA GLN A 105 -7.36 -3.85 -23.49
C GLN A 105 -6.04 -4.32 -22.86
N MET A 106 -6.05 -4.73 -21.59
CA MET A 106 -4.88 -5.33 -20.94
C MET A 106 -4.64 -6.77 -21.40
N VAL A 107 -5.66 -7.43 -21.94
CA VAL A 107 -5.62 -8.81 -22.43
C VAL A 107 -6.51 -8.96 -23.66
N THR A 108 -6.24 -9.97 -24.48
CA THR A 108 -7.07 -10.32 -25.65
C THR A 108 -7.81 -11.65 -25.51
N GLY A 109 -7.47 -12.47 -24.50
CA GLY A 109 -7.91 -13.87 -24.44
C GLY A 109 -7.03 -14.80 -25.28
N TYR A 110 -7.34 -16.10 -25.24
CA TYR A 110 -6.70 -17.11 -26.09
C TYR A 110 -7.43 -17.23 -27.44
N PRO A 111 -6.77 -17.76 -28.49
CA PRO A 111 -7.39 -17.94 -29.81
C PRO A 111 -8.63 -18.82 -29.82
N ASP A 112 -8.81 -19.67 -28.80
CA ASP A 112 -9.98 -20.52 -28.61
C ASP A 112 -11.19 -19.78 -27.98
N GLY A 113 -11.09 -18.47 -27.77
CA GLY A 113 -12.15 -17.64 -27.19
C GLY A 113 -12.21 -17.67 -25.67
N THR A 114 -11.29 -18.36 -24.99
CA THR A 114 -11.30 -18.53 -23.53
C THR A 114 -10.35 -17.58 -22.82
N PHE A 115 -10.58 -17.41 -21.51
CA PHE A 115 -9.67 -16.69 -20.62
C PHE A 115 -8.75 -17.63 -19.83
N LYS A 116 -9.18 -18.84 -19.46
CA LYS A 116 -8.49 -19.82 -18.60
C LYS A 116 -8.17 -19.28 -17.20
N PRO A 117 -9.18 -18.86 -16.41
CA PRO A 117 -8.96 -18.14 -15.15
C PRO A 117 -8.23 -18.97 -14.09
N ASP A 118 -8.50 -20.28 -13.98
CA ASP A 118 -7.87 -21.16 -13.00
C ASP A 118 -6.43 -21.58 -13.37
N GLY A 119 -6.02 -21.34 -14.62
CA GLY A 119 -4.69 -21.66 -15.11
C GLY A 119 -3.63 -20.79 -14.43
N LYS A 120 -2.46 -21.36 -14.13
CA LYS A 120 -1.32 -20.59 -13.64
C LYS A 120 -0.76 -19.72 -14.76
N ILE A 121 -0.69 -18.41 -14.52
CA ILE A 121 -0.22 -17.46 -15.53
C ILE A 121 1.28 -17.66 -15.78
N LYS A 122 1.69 -17.66 -17.05
CA LYS A 122 3.12 -17.68 -17.43
C LYS A 122 3.71 -16.27 -17.33
N ARG A 123 5.02 -16.18 -17.07
CA ARG A 123 5.70 -14.88 -16.92
C ARG A 123 5.58 -13.99 -18.16
N GLU A 124 5.72 -14.53 -19.37
CA GLU A 124 5.56 -13.72 -20.60
C GLU A 124 4.13 -13.17 -20.79
N GLU A 125 3.10 -13.92 -20.38
CA GLU A 125 1.71 -13.47 -20.40
C GLU A 125 1.51 -12.33 -19.41
N MET A 126 2.05 -12.49 -18.19
CA MET A 126 2.02 -11.46 -17.17
C MET A 126 2.71 -10.18 -17.63
N PHE A 127 3.89 -10.28 -18.23
CA PHE A 127 4.63 -9.11 -18.71
C PHE A 127 3.82 -8.31 -19.73
N VAL A 128 3.16 -8.97 -20.67
CA VAL A 128 2.31 -8.28 -21.65
C VAL A 128 1.13 -7.59 -21.00
N MET A 129 0.48 -8.22 -20.02
CA MET A 129 -0.64 -7.62 -19.30
C MET A 129 -0.19 -6.40 -18.47
N ILE A 130 0.96 -6.46 -17.79
CA ILE A 130 1.51 -5.33 -17.02
C ILE A 130 1.92 -4.19 -17.96
N ASP A 131 2.59 -4.51 -19.07
CA ASP A 131 2.99 -3.50 -20.05
C ASP A 131 1.79 -2.75 -20.65
N ARG A 132 0.71 -3.47 -20.97
CA ARG A 132 -0.55 -2.83 -21.43
C ARG A 132 -1.19 -1.99 -20.32
N PHE A 133 -1.16 -2.46 -19.09
CA PHE A 133 -1.58 -1.67 -17.93
C PHE A 133 -0.78 -0.37 -17.81
N THR A 134 0.56 -0.41 -17.95
CA THR A 134 1.40 0.81 -17.89
C THR A 134 1.07 1.80 -19.01
N GLN A 135 0.80 1.32 -20.22
CA GLN A 135 0.39 2.17 -21.34
C GLN A 135 -0.95 2.86 -21.05
N LEU A 136 -1.93 2.12 -20.52
CA LEU A 136 -3.22 2.66 -20.12
C LEU A 136 -3.08 3.79 -19.09
N ILE A 137 -2.36 3.55 -17.99
CA ILE A 137 -2.28 4.54 -16.89
C ILE A 137 -1.34 5.70 -17.17
N SER A 138 -0.41 5.54 -18.12
CA SER A 138 0.48 6.60 -18.61
C SER A 138 -0.11 7.44 -19.73
N ARG A 139 -1.28 7.02 -20.27
CA ARG A 139 -1.92 7.62 -21.46
C ARG A 139 -1.00 7.64 -22.68
N GLN A 140 -0.14 6.63 -22.80
CA GLN A 140 0.68 6.44 -23.99
C GLN A 140 -0.03 5.53 -24.97
N GLU A 141 -0.13 5.99 -26.22
CA GLU A 141 -0.64 5.17 -27.30
C GLU A 141 0.30 3.98 -27.58
N PRO A 142 -0.23 2.77 -27.83
CA PRO A 142 0.57 1.64 -28.23
C PRO A 142 1.36 1.95 -29.51
N GLN A 143 2.67 1.75 -29.45
CA GLN A 143 3.53 1.87 -30.63
C GLN A 143 3.29 0.68 -31.56
N GLU A 144 3.11 0.95 -32.86
CA GLU A 144 3.01 -0.08 -33.88
C GLU A 144 4.30 -0.93 -33.92
N VAL A 145 4.14 -2.25 -33.92
CA VAL A 145 5.27 -3.19 -33.99
C VAL A 145 5.44 -3.62 -35.44
N THR A 146 6.52 -3.17 -36.06
CA THR A 146 6.93 -3.59 -37.40
C THR A 146 7.91 -4.75 -37.30
N GLU A 147 8.11 -5.51 -38.39
CA GLU A 147 9.14 -6.57 -38.42
C GLU A 147 10.54 -6.03 -38.10
N ALA A 148 10.87 -4.83 -38.59
CA ALA A 148 12.14 -4.17 -38.34
C ALA A 148 12.32 -3.79 -36.86
N SER A 149 11.28 -3.23 -36.22
CA SER A 149 11.36 -2.87 -34.80
C SER A 149 11.40 -4.12 -33.92
N LEU A 150 10.67 -5.18 -34.26
CA LEU A 150 10.72 -6.46 -33.56
C LEU A 150 12.12 -7.09 -33.62
N LEU A 151 12.76 -7.10 -34.79
CA LEU A 151 14.12 -7.62 -34.95
C LEU A 151 15.14 -6.83 -34.10
N ALA A 152 15.03 -5.50 -34.08
CA ALA A 152 15.86 -4.64 -33.25
C ALA A 152 15.65 -4.91 -31.75
N THR A 153 14.40 -5.09 -31.31
CA THR A 153 14.09 -5.42 -29.92
C THR A 153 14.65 -6.80 -29.53
N LYS A 154 14.53 -7.82 -30.39
CA LYS A 154 15.13 -9.15 -30.13
C LYS A 154 16.65 -9.04 -29.92
N ALA A 155 17.34 -8.32 -30.80
CA ALA A 155 18.78 -8.07 -30.66
C ALA A 155 19.12 -7.32 -29.36
N TYR A 156 18.32 -6.33 -28.97
CA TYR A 156 18.46 -5.63 -27.70
C TYR A 156 18.37 -6.60 -26.51
N LEU A 157 17.36 -7.46 -26.48
CA LEU A 157 17.11 -8.41 -25.39
C LEU A 157 18.17 -9.50 -25.30
N GLU A 158 18.66 -10.05 -26.41
CA GLU A 158 19.72 -11.09 -26.43
C GLU A 158 21.01 -10.67 -25.72
N THR A 159 21.31 -9.37 -25.69
CA THR A 159 22.50 -8.86 -24.97
C THR A 159 22.30 -8.66 -23.47
N ARG A 160 21.07 -8.79 -22.96
CA ARG A 160 20.67 -8.40 -21.59
C ARG A 160 19.97 -9.51 -20.82
N ILE A 161 19.27 -10.39 -21.53
CA ILE A 161 18.48 -11.50 -20.97
C ILE A 161 18.97 -12.79 -21.63
N ILE A 162 19.47 -13.70 -20.80
CA ILE A 162 20.09 -14.97 -21.23
C ILE A 162 19.09 -15.87 -21.95
N ASP A 163 17.85 -15.93 -21.45
CA ASP A 163 16.79 -16.78 -21.97
C ASP A 163 15.80 -16.04 -22.88
N SER A 164 16.21 -14.90 -23.47
CA SER A 164 15.34 -14.09 -24.35
C SER A 164 14.83 -14.86 -25.57
N LYS A 165 15.61 -15.82 -26.08
CA LYS A 165 15.22 -16.70 -27.20
C LYS A 165 14.04 -17.63 -26.89
N SER A 166 13.67 -17.77 -25.62
CA SER A 166 12.49 -18.52 -25.21
C SER A 166 11.20 -17.69 -25.17
N LEU A 167 11.27 -16.38 -25.42
CA LEU A 167 10.11 -15.52 -25.57
C LEU A 167 9.35 -15.83 -26.86
N ASN A 168 8.03 -15.74 -26.80
CA ASN A 168 7.26 -15.62 -28.03
C ASN A 168 7.33 -14.19 -28.58
N ASP A 169 7.30 -14.04 -29.91
CA ASP A 169 7.39 -12.75 -30.60
C ASP A 169 6.41 -11.69 -30.07
N TRP A 170 5.18 -12.10 -29.75
CA TRP A 170 4.14 -11.22 -29.20
C TRP A 170 4.48 -10.63 -27.82
N SER A 171 5.39 -11.24 -27.07
CA SER A 171 5.80 -10.78 -25.73
C SER A 171 7.07 -9.93 -25.74
N VAL A 172 7.84 -9.98 -26.83
CA VAL A 172 9.15 -9.32 -26.94
C VAL A 172 9.10 -7.81 -26.69
N PRO A 173 8.18 -7.03 -27.31
CA PRO A 173 8.11 -5.59 -27.08
C PRO A 173 7.78 -5.22 -25.63
N ALA A 174 6.88 -5.98 -24.99
CA ALA A 174 6.51 -5.76 -23.60
C ALA A 174 7.69 -5.99 -22.65
N VAL A 175 8.45 -7.07 -22.87
CA VAL A 175 9.63 -7.37 -22.05
C VAL A 175 10.68 -6.27 -22.16
N GLU A 176 10.93 -5.75 -23.36
CA GLU A 176 11.85 -4.62 -23.54
C GLU A 176 11.40 -3.38 -22.76
N ARG A 177 10.12 -3.00 -22.87
CA ARG A 177 9.59 -1.82 -22.17
C ARG A 177 9.68 -1.97 -20.66
N LEU A 178 9.23 -3.10 -20.12
CA LEU A 178 9.28 -3.35 -18.68
C LEU A 178 10.73 -3.41 -18.15
N LEU A 179 11.69 -3.88 -18.95
CA LEU A 179 13.12 -3.83 -18.60
C LEU A 179 13.63 -2.40 -18.55
N LYS A 180 13.33 -1.59 -19.58
CA LYS A 180 13.74 -0.18 -19.64
C LYS A 180 13.12 0.65 -18.51
N GLN A 181 11.89 0.30 -18.10
CA GLN A 181 11.18 0.93 -16.99
C GLN A 181 11.64 0.43 -15.61
N GLY A 182 12.47 -0.63 -15.53
CA GLY A 182 12.93 -1.20 -14.27
C GLY A 182 11.86 -1.97 -13.48
N ILE A 183 10.70 -2.25 -14.10
CA ILE A 183 9.61 -3.03 -13.49
C ILE A 183 10.04 -4.48 -13.36
N ILE A 184 10.70 -5.01 -14.40
CA ILE A 184 11.35 -6.33 -14.37
C ILE A 184 12.86 -6.16 -14.45
N SER A 185 13.56 -7.13 -13.89
CA SER A 185 14.99 -7.33 -14.10
C SER A 185 15.21 -8.78 -14.53
N GLY A 186 16.31 -9.08 -15.20
CA GLY A 186 16.77 -10.46 -15.39
C GLY A 186 17.21 -11.14 -14.08
N GLY A 187 16.83 -10.60 -12.90
CA GLY A 187 17.41 -10.98 -11.61
C GLY A 187 18.93 -10.73 -11.56
N GLY A 188 19.57 -11.17 -10.47
CA GLY A 188 21.04 -11.22 -10.38
C GLY A 188 21.69 -12.25 -11.31
N THR A 189 20.87 -13.09 -11.97
CA THR A 189 21.30 -14.23 -12.79
C THR A 189 21.16 -14.02 -14.30
N GLY A 190 20.53 -12.92 -14.75
CA GLY A 190 20.26 -12.64 -16.17
C GLY A 190 19.09 -13.41 -16.80
N LEU A 191 18.23 -14.06 -16.02
CA LEU A 191 17.10 -14.89 -16.48
C LEU A 191 15.74 -14.24 -16.17
N ILE A 192 14.77 -14.36 -17.09
CA ILE A 192 13.38 -13.94 -16.87
C ILE A 192 12.37 -15.09 -16.88
N SER A 193 12.78 -16.28 -17.32
CA SER A 193 12.04 -17.55 -17.29
C SER A 193 10.61 -17.44 -17.87
N PRO A 194 10.45 -17.03 -19.14
CA PRO A 194 9.17 -16.58 -19.67
C PRO A 194 8.08 -17.65 -19.68
N LYS A 195 8.47 -18.93 -19.76
CA LYS A 195 7.53 -20.07 -19.83
C LYS A 195 7.08 -20.61 -18.48
N ILE A 196 7.71 -20.17 -17.38
CA ILE A 196 7.41 -20.64 -16.03
C ILE A 196 6.32 -19.74 -15.41
N SER A 197 5.53 -20.31 -14.50
CA SER A 197 4.56 -19.54 -13.71
C SER A 197 5.23 -18.66 -12.66
N THR A 198 4.52 -17.61 -12.23
CA THR A 198 5.03 -16.66 -11.22
C THR A 198 4.31 -16.81 -9.90
N THR A 199 4.98 -16.42 -8.81
CA THR A 199 4.34 -16.37 -7.49
C THR A 199 3.45 -15.15 -7.34
N ARG A 200 2.49 -15.21 -6.41
CA ARG A 200 1.65 -14.06 -6.02
C ARG A 200 2.50 -12.87 -5.56
N ALA A 201 3.55 -13.11 -4.75
CA ALA A 201 4.48 -12.06 -4.32
C ALA A 201 5.11 -11.32 -5.49
N GLN A 202 5.69 -12.07 -6.44
CA GLN A 202 6.32 -11.48 -7.61
C GLN A 202 5.32 -10.68 -8.47
N ALA A 203 4.10 -11.20 -8.63
CA ALA A 203 3.05 -10.52 -9.39
C ALA A 203 2.66 -9.18 -8.77
N LEU A 204 2.39 -9.16 -7.45
CA LEU A 204 2.06 -7.95 -6.71
C LEU A 204 3.19 -6.92 -6.74
N ILE A 205 4.45 -7.36 -6.57
CA ILE A 205 5.62 -6.48 -6.66
C ILE A 205 5.72 -5.80 -8.03
N MET A 206 5.56 -6.57 -9.12
CA MET A 206 5.67 -6.00 -10.47
C MET A 206 4.53 -5.03 -10.77
N VAL A 207 3.29 -5.33 -10.35
CA VAL A 207 2.15 -4.42 -10.51
C VAL A 207 2.32 -3.17 -9.64
N LYS A 208 2.79 -3.31 -8.40
CA LYS A 208 3.12 -2.17 -7.52
C LYS A 208 4.10 -1.21 -8.21
N LYS A 209 5.23 -1.74 -8.68
CA LYS A 209 6.24 -0.96 -9.41
C LYS A 209 5.66 -0.27 -10.66
N ALA A 210 4.76 -0.95 -11.38
CA ALA A 210 4.11 -0.39 -12.55
C ALA A 210 3.22 0.82 -12.20
N ILE A 211 2.51 0.79 -11.07
CA ILE A 211 1.69 1.91 -10.60
C ILE A 211 2.58 3.07 -10.13
N GLU A 212 3.59 2.77 -9.31
CA GLU A 212 4.54 3.73 -8.72
C GLU A 212 5.30 4.55 -9.77
N LEU A 213 5.47 4.01 -10.98
CA LEU A 213 6.10 4.72 -12.09
C LEU A 213 5.28 5.95 -12.55
N TYR A 214 3.96 5.93 -12.38
CA TYR A 214 3.06 6.95 -12.92
C TYR A 214 2.14 7.59 -11.88
N ARG A 215 2.16 7.12 -10.63
CA ARG A 215 1.34 7.62 -9.53
C ARG A 215 2.19 7.73 -8.27
N TYR A 216 1.97 8.81 -7.51
CA TYR A 216 2.65 9.03 -6.23
C TYR A 216 1.95 8.33 -5.06
N SER A 217 0.63 8.14 -5.16
CA SER A 217 -0.20 7.52 -4.12
C SER A 217 -1.46 6.86 -4.71
N PRO A 218 -2.06 5.89 -4.00
CA PRO A 218 -3.36 5.32 -4.37
C PRO A 218 -4.48 6.33 -4.09
N ILE A 219 -5.67 6.08 -4.65
CA ILE A 219 -6.90 6.68 -4.13
C ILE A 219 -7.13 6.30 -2.66
N SER A 220 -7.98 7.07 -1.97
CA SER A 220 -8.37 6.74 -0.61
C SER A 220 -9.10 5.39 -0.52
N SER A 221 -8.95 4.68 0.61
CA SER A 221 -9.66 3.42 0.88
C SER A 221 -11.18 3.54 0.72
N ARG A 222 -11.76 4.70 1.08
CA ARG A 222 -13.19 4.98 0.87
C ARG A 222 -13.57 5.01 -0.62
N GLN A 223 -12.78 5.70 -1.45
CA GLN A 223 -13.00 5.73 -2.89
C GLN A 223 -12.78 4.36 -3.53
N MET A 224 -11.80 3.59 -3.03
CA MET A 224 -11.59 2.22 -3.47
C MET A 224 -12.82 1.35 -3.16
N SER A 225 -13.34 1.40 -1.94
CA SER A 225 -14.55 0.67 -1.56
C SER A 225 -15.75 1.05 -2.44
N TYR A 226 -15.94 2.35 -2.72
CA TYR A 226 -16.99 2.79 -3.65
C TYR A 226 -16.81 2.17 -5.04
N ARG A 227 -15.61 2.23 -5.60
CA ARG A 227 -15.33 1.71 -6.94
C ARG A 227 -15.44 0.18 -7.03
N LEU A 228 -15.04 -0.52 -5.98
CA LEU A 228 -15.24 -1.98 -5.90
C LEU A 228 -16.72 -2.33 -5.77
N ASN A 229 -17.52 -1.51 -5.09
CA ASN A 229 -18.98 -1.68 -5.05
C ASN A 229 -19.64 -1.47 -6.42
N GLU A 230 -19.14 -0.53 -7.24
CA GLU A 230 -19.60 -0.37 -8.62
C GLU A 230 -19.25 -1.59 -9.48
N VAL A 231 -18.02 -2.10 -9.39
CA VAL A 231 -17.62 -3.36 -10.08
C VAL A 231 -18.50 -4.53 -9.66
N ALA A 232 -18.77 -4.64 -8.36
CA ALA A 232 -19.67 -5.61 -7.76
C ALA A 232 -21.11 -5.49 -8.30
N TYR A 233 -21.62 -4.26 -8.43
CA TYR A 233 -22.95 -4.01 -8.97
C TYR A 233 -23.05 -4.45 -10.44
N LEU A 234 -22.03 -4.15 -11.25
CA LEU A 234 -21.95 -4.59 -12.64
C LEU A 234 -21.95 -6.12 -12.76
N GLU A 235 -21.25 -6.81 -11.85
CA GLU A 235 -21.13 -8.27 -11.81
C GLU A 235 -22.48 -8.95 -11.50
N VAL A 236 -23.25 -8.41 -10.54
CA VAL A 236 -24.52 -9.01 -10.10
C VAL A 236 -25.69 -8.64 -11.02
N TYR A 237 -25.81 -7.37 -11.40
CA TYR A 237 -27.04 -6.87 -12.04
C TYR A 237 -27.08 -7.16 -13.55
N ASN A 238 -25.92 -7.20 -14.21
CA ASN A 238 -25.87 -7.33 -15.66
C ASN A 238 -25.66 -8.76 -16.17
N ASP A 239 -25.21 -9.70 -15.33
CA ASP A 239 -25.15 -11.13 -15.68
C ASP A 239 -25.36 -12.04 -14.45
N PRO A 240 -26.59 -12.09 -13.89
CA PRO A 240 -26.89 -12.91 -12.72
C PRO A 240 -26.64 -14.42 -12.95
N SER A 241 -26.61 -14.88 -14.21
CA SER A 241 -26.49 -16.30 -14.57
C SER A 241 -25.18 -16.95 -14.13
N ARG A 242 -24.10 -16.17 -13.97
CA ARG A 242 -22.76 -16.63 -13.57
C ARG A 242 -22.67 -17.23 -12.17
N TYR A 243 -23.67 -17.00 -11.31
CA TYR A 243 -23.62 -17.38 -9.89
C TYR A 243 -24.68 -18.41 -9.47
N PHE A 244 -25.57 -18.85 -10.38
CA PHE A 244 -26.55 -19.89 -10.08
C PHE A 244 -26.05 -21.27 -10.51
N THR A 245 -25.57 -22.07 -9.55
CA THR A 245 -25.53 -23.54 -9.73
C THR A 245 -26.81 -24.16 -9.18
N SER A 246 -27.30 -25.25 -9.80
CA SER A 246 -28.50 -26.00 -9.38
C SER A 246 -28.41 -26.62 -7.98
N ARG A 247 -27.26 -26.48 -7.30
CA ARG A 247 -27.04 -26.86 -5.90
C ARG A 247 -26.20 -25.82 -5.15
N GLY A 248 -26.69 -24.59 -5.07
CA GLY A 248 -26.65 -23.72 -3.88
C GLY A 248 -25.40 -23.65 -2.98
N SER A 249 -24.18 -23.88 -3.47
CA SER A 249 -22.95 -23.74 -2.69
C SER A 249 -22.01 -22.74 -3.36
N TYR A 250 -21.91 -21.56 -2.77
CA TYR A 250 -20.87 -20.57 -3.08
C TYR A 250 -19.59 -21.02 -2.38
N SER A 251 -18.62 -21.49 -3.15
CA SER A 251 -17.27 -21.75 -2.68
C SER A 251 -16.33 -20.97 -3.59
N ARG A 252 -15.65 -19.97 -3.01
CA ARG A 252 -14.61 -19.07 -3.54
C ARG A 252 -15.10 -17.65 -3.87
N GLY A 253 -14.89 -16.73 -2.94
CA GLY A 253 -15.10 -15.28 -3.13
C GLY A 253 -15.09 -14.45 -1.84
N ASN A 254 -14.74 -13.17 -2.00
CA ASN A 254 -14.70 -12.08 -1.01
C ASN A 254 -16.10 -11.54 -0.66
N TRP A 255 -17.09 -12.41 -0.59
CA TRP A 255 -18.50 -12.02 -0.66
C TRP A 255 -19.34 -12.68 0.43
N ASN A 256 -20.11 -11.87 1.15
CA ASN A 256 -21.08 -12.33 2.13
C ASN A 256 -22.50 -12.21 1.58
N ARG A 257 -23.29 -13.27 1.78
CA ARG A 257 -24.74 -13.20 1.58
C ARG A 257 -25.32 -12.30 2.67
N PHE A 258 -26.20 -11.39 2.30
CA PHE A 258 -26.98 -10.62 3.25
C PHE A 258 -28.47 -10.73 2.94
N ASN A 259 -29.29 -10.55 3.98
CA ASN A 259 -30.74 -10.44 3.83
C ASN A 259 -31.09 -8.96 3.84
N ASP A 260 -31.81 -8.51 2.81
CA ASP A 260 -32.47 -7.21 2.82
C ASP A 260 -33.84 -7.38 3.49
N GLU A 261 -34.19 -6.49 4.41
CA GLU A 261 -35.46 -6.52 5.15
C GLU A 261 -36.69 -6.38 4.22
N ASN A 262 -36.50 -5.88 3.00
CA ASN A 262 -37.56 -5.71 2.00
C ASN A 262 -37.64 -6.85 0.97
N ASN A 263 -36.86 -7.92 1.14
CA ASN A 263 -36.77 -9.00 0.17
C ASN A 263 -37.66 -10.18 0.60
N ASP A 264 -38.58 -10.60 -0.28
CA ASP A 264 -39.51 -11.72 -0.06
C ASP A 264 -38.84 -13.11 -0.09
N GLY A 265 -37.50 -13.15 -0.20
CA GLY A 265 -36.70 -14.37 -0.25
C GLY A 265 -36.54 -14.93 -1.67
N SER A 266 -37.08 -14.28 -2.69
CA SER A 266 -36.94 -14.69 -4.10
C SER A 266 -35.58 -14.30 -4.70
N THR A 267 -34.94 -13.24 -4.21
CA THR A 267 -33.61 -12.79 -4.67
C THR A 267 -32.54 -13.06 -3.62
N ARG A 268 -31.37 -13.55 -4.03
CA ARG A 268 -30.22 -13.74 -3.12
C ARG A 268 -29.28 -12.54 -3.27
N ASN A 269 -29.13 -11.77 -2.20
CA ASN A 269 -28.30 -10.56 -2.19
C ASN A 269 -26.90 -10.87 -1.64
N TYR A 270 -25.87 -10.33 -2.29
CA TYR A 270 -24.47 -10.51 -1.93
C TYR A 270 -23.78 -9.16 -1.88
N ARG A 271 -22.91 -8.95 -0.90
CA ARG A 271 -22.05 -7.78 -0.80
C ARG A 271 -20.59 -8.20 -0.62
N PRO A 272 -19.62 -7.39 -1.07
CA PRO A 272 -18.23 -7.60 -0.69
C PRO A 272 -18.09 -7.62 0.82
N ARG A 273 -17.14 -8.42 1.32
CA ARG A 273 -16.75 -8.37 2.72
C ARG A 273 -16.20 -6.99 3.04
N SER A 274 -16.59 -6.44 4.19
CA SER A 274 -16.07 -5.17 4.69
C SER A 274 -14.65 -5.38 5.19
N LEU A 275 -13.85 -4.33 5.34
CA LEU A 275 -12.46 -4.45 5.82
C LEU A 275 -12.38 -5.22 7.17
N GLU A 276 -13.40 -5.08 8.01
CA GLU A 276 -13.56 -5.72 9.32
C GLU A 276 -13.85 -7.21 9.24
N GLU A 277 -14.40 -7.68 8.12
CA GLU A 277 -14.64 -9.10 7.85
C GLU A 277 -13.37 -9.77 7.26
N ILE A 278 -12.35 -8.98 6.94
CA ILE A 278 -11.16 -9.38 6.19
C ILE A 278 -9.90 -9.37 7.05
N TYR A 279 -9.69 -8.23 7.70
CA TYR A 279 -8.48 -7.92 8.43
C TYR A 279 -8.75 -8.00 9.92
N THR A 280 -7.73 -8.40 10.68
CA THR A 280 -7.81 -8.27 12.13
C THR A 280 -7.80 -6.80 12.53
N PRO A 281 -8.32 -6.44 13.72
CA PRO A 281 -8.24 -5.09 14.23
C PRO A 281 -6.80 -4.51 14.20
N GLU A 282 -5.79 -5.33 14.51
CA GLU A 282 -4.38 -4.92 14.51
C GLU A 282 -3.89 -4.53 13.10
N GLN A 283 -4.28 -5.29 12.08
CA GLN A 283 -3.96 -4.99 10.69
C GLN A 283 -4.66 -3.71 10.20
N LEU A 284 -5.89 -3.48 10.67
CA LEU A 284 -6.64 -2.26 10.35
C LEU A 284 -6.07 -1.02 11.03
N LEU A 285 -5.49 -1.14 12.22
CA LEU A 285 -4.87 0.00 12.91
C LEU A 285 -3.66 0.56 12.16
N VAL A 286 -2.84 -0.31 11.57
CA VAL A 286 -1.65 0.09 10.79
C VAL A 286 -1.95 0.37 9.32
N MET A 287 -3.21 0.17 8.89
CA MET A 287 -3.64 0.52 7.54
C MET A 287 -3.72 2.05 7.39
N LEU A 288 -3.22 2.55 6.26
CA LEU A 288 -3.28 3.97 5.95
C LEU A 288 -4.73 4.43 5.73
N GLY A 289 -5.03 5.64 6.22
CA GLY A 289 -6.34 6.27 6.09
C GLY A 289 -7.38 5.72 7.08
N ASN A 290 -8.63 6.11 6.87
CA ASN A 290 -9.74 5.80 7.76
C ASN A 290 -10.34 4.41 7.49
N ASN A 291 -10.64 3.70 8.57
CA ASN A 291 -11.46 2.50 8.58
C ASN A 291 -12.25 2.46 9.90
N SER A 292 -13.17 1.50 10.03
CA SER A 292 -14.05 1.47 11.21
C SER A 292 -13.30 1.24 12.53
N VAL A 293 -12.20 0.48 12.52
CA VAL A 293 -11.42 0.18 13.74
C VAL A 293 -10.69 1.42 14.22
N LYS A 294 -10.03 2.16 13.34
CA LYS A 294 -9.38 3.44 13.69
C LYS A 294 -10.40 4.49 14.12
N TYR A 295 -11.54 4.53 13.44
CA TYR A 295 -12.63 5.44 13.80
C TYR A 295 -13.21 5.09 15.18
N ALA A 296 -13.50 3.82 15.42
CA ALA A 296 -14.04 3.33 16.70
C ALA A 296 -13.04 3.46 17.84
N LEU A 297 -11.73 3.32 17.58
CA LEU A 297 -10.67 3.56 18.57
C LEU A 297 -10.77 4.97 19.15
N VAL A 298 -11.06 5.97 18.30
CA VAL A 298 -11.12 7.37 18.72
C VAL A 298 -12.51 7.76 19.24
N PHE A 299 -13.56 7.41 18.51
CA PHE A 299 -14.92 7.92 18.75
C PHE A 299 -15.84 6.90 19.45
N GLY A 300 -15.35 5.70 19.76
CA GLY A 300 -16.05 4.66 20.50
C GLY A 300 -16.85 3.66 19.65
N SER A 301 -17.25 4.03 18.42
CA SER A 301 -17.86 3.10 17.45
C SER A 301 -17.70 3.61 16.02
N ALA A 302 -17.89 2.74 15.02
CA ALA A 302 -17.78 3.07 13.60
C ALA A 302 -18.78 4.15 13.14
N ASP A 303 -19.92 4.27 13.83
CA ASP A 303 -21.03 5.17 13.49
C ASP A 303 -21.13 6.35 14.47
N ALA A 304 -20.20 6.47 15.42
CA ALA A 304 -20.20 7.55 16.40
C ALA A 304 -20.06 8.91 15.71
N GLN A 305 -20.73 9.93 16.27
CA GLN A 305 -20.44 11.30 15.88
C GLN A 305 -19.04 11.68 16.36
N ARG A 306 -18.32 12.42 15.51
CA ARG A 306 -17.04 13.04 15.90
C ARG A 306 -17.29 14.11 16.95
N TYR A 307 -16.26 14.48 17.71
CA TYR A 307 -16.41 15.56 18.69
C TYR A 307 -16.77 16.88 18.00
N GLN A 308 -17.88 17.47 18.42
CA GLN A 308 -18.46 18.66 17.79
C GLN A 308 -17.98 19.95 18.45
N THR A 309 -17.57 19.91 19.72
CA THR A 309 -17.09 21.09 20.46
C THR A 309 -15.67 20.91 21.02
N ALA A 310 -15.02 22.03 21.32
CA ALA A 310 -13.69 22.02 21.95
C ALA A 310 -13.73 21.33 23.31
N GLU A 311 -14.75 21.60 24.11
CA GLU A 311 -14.93 20.99 25.44
C GLU A 311 -15.15 19.49 25.38
N GLU A 312 -15.80 18.99 24.33
CA GLU A 312 -15.93 17.55 24.09
C GLU A 312 -14.58 16.94 23.72
N ALA A 313 -13.89 17.50 22.72
CA ALA A 313 -12.60 16.99 22.29
C ALA A 313 -11.56 17.02 23.41
N GLN A 314 -11.53 18.09 24.20
CA GLN A 314 -10.54 18.30 25.25
C GLN A 314 -10.62 17.27 26.39
N LYS A 315 -11.76 16.60 26.59
CA LYS A 315 -11.90 15.48 27.54
C LYS A 315 -11.08 14.25 27.15
N HIS A 316 -10.77 14.12 25.87
CA HIS A 316 -10.01 13.00 25.30
C HIS A 316 -8.57 13.37 24.96
N MET A 317 -8.10 14.54 25.39
CA MET A 317 -6.75 15.01 25.08
C MET A 317 -5.78 14.72 26.21
N VAL A 318 -4.62 14.18 25.87
CA VAL A 318 -3.51 13.95 26.80
C VAL A 318 -2.23 14.56 26.25
N SER A 319 -1.43 15.16 27.14
CA SER A 319 -0.07 15.61 26.78
C SER A 319 0.91 14.44 26.97
N ILE A 320 1.66 14.14 25.92
CA ILE A 320 2.72 13.12 25.94
C ILE A 320 4.09 13.77 25.81
N ALA A 321 5.08 13.15 26.45
CA ALA A 321 6.50 13.43 26.21
C ALA A 321 7.04 12.45 25.17
N VAL A 322 7.83 12.96 24.22
CA VAL A 322 8.48 12.18 23.17
C VAL A 322 9.96 12.54 23.09
N ASP A 323 10.80 11.52 22.94
CA ASP A 323 12.23 11.69 22.70
C ASP A 323 12.48 12.20 21.28
N VAL A 324 13.37 13.17 21.13
CA VAL A 324 13.72 13.76 19.84
C VAL A 324 15.21 14.06 19.74
N TRP A 325 15.69 14.24 18.52
CA TRP A 325 16.99 14.86 18.27
C TRP A 325 16.87 16.38 18.19
N ILE A 326 17.77 17.08 18.89
CA ILE A 326 17.92 18.54 18.85
C ILE A 326 19.20 18.87 18.12
N LEU A 327 19.11 19.67 17.06
CA LEU A 327 20.28 20.20 16.34
C LEU A 327 20.80 21.45 17.05
N ASN A 328 22.03 21.36 17.54
CA ASN A 328 22.72 22.44 18.24
C ASN A 328 23.30 23.45 17.24
N SER A 329 23.60 24.66 17.70
CA SER A 329 24.18 25.73 16.88
C SER A 329 25.54 25.38 16.25
N ASN A 330 26.27 24.43 16.85
CA ASN A 330 27.55 23.91 16.33
C ASN A 330 27.39 22.76 15.30
N GLY A 331 26.15 22.46 14.88
CA GLY A 331 25.85 21.40 13.91
C GLY A 331 25.77 19.98 14.49
N THR A 332 26.08 19.79 15.78
CA THR A 332 25.94 18.48 16.44
C THR A 332 24.48 18.22 16.85
N LYS A 333 24.12 16.93 16.98
CA LYS A 333 22.80 16.53 17.47
C LYS A 333 22.88 16.01 18.91
N SER A 334 21.93 16.39 19.74
CA SER A 334 21.79 15.92 21.12
C SER A 334 20.39 15.38 21.38
N LYS A 335 20.23 14.55 22.41
CA LYS A 335 18.92 14.03 22.83
C LYS A 335 18.13 15.16 23.51
N GLY A 336 16.84 15.22 23.27
CA GLY A 336 15.93 16.13 23.94
C GLY A 336 14.53 15.54 24.03
N ILE A 337 13.65 16.27 24.71
CA ILE A 337 12.25 15.89 24.88
C ILE A 337 11.38 17.00 24.29
N LYS A 338 10.33 16.61 23.56
CA LYS A 338 9.23 17.50 23.15
C LYS A 338 7.93 17.01 23.75
N TYR A 339 6.98 17.93 23.84
CA TYR A 339 5.63 17.65 24.32
C TYR A 339 4.64 17.99 23.22
N LEU A 340 3.65 17.13 23.06
CA LEU A 340 2.51 17.36 22.19
C LEU A 340 1.25 16.84 22.87
N THR A 341 0.14 17.52 22.59
CA THR A 341 -1.19 17.08 23.04
C THR A 341 -1.82 16.27 21.92
N VAL A 342 -2.30 15.07 22.21
CA VAL A 342 -2.93 14.16 21.24
C VAL A 342 -4.16 13.53 21.86
N ASN A 343 -4.97 12.83 21.05
CA ASN A 343 -6.04 12.01 21.59
C ASN A 343 -5.46 10.88 22.46
N GLU A 344 -6.05 10.64 23.62
CA GLU A 344 -5.64 9.60 24.57
C GLU A 344 -5.62 8.20 23.93
N SER A 345 -6.54 7.94 23.00
CA SER A 345 -6.67 6.65 22.31
C SER A 345 -5.49 6.31 21.40
N ILE A 346 -4.77 7.32 20.88
CA ILE A 346 -3.60 7.13 20.01
C ILE A 346 -2.28 7.50 20.71
N ALA A 347 -2.32 7.90 21.98
CA ALA A 347 -1.15 8.38 22.70
C ALA A 347 0.00 7.36 22.74
N GLY A 348 -0.31 6.07 22.84
CA GLY A 348 0.67 4.98 22.75
C GLY A 348 1.30 4.88 21.36
N ILE A 349 0.46 4.85 20.32
CA ILE A 349 0.88 4.77 18.91
C ILE A 349 1.82 5.95 18.56
N VAL A 350 1.45 7.16 18.98
CA VAL A 350 2.29 8.34 18.73
C VAL A 350 3.64 8.23 19.44
N LYS A 351 3.69 7.71 20.67
CA LYS A 351 4.99 7.49 21.35
C LYS A 351 5.87 6.51 20.59
N GLU A 352 5.29 5.42 20.05
CA GLU A 352 6.01 4.45 19.24
C GLU A 352 6.53 5.08 17.94
N VAL A 353 5.72 5.89 17.26
CA VAL A 353 6.16 6.65 16.08
C VAL A 353 7.39 7.50 16.39
N PHE A 354 7.35 8.30 17.46
CA PHE A 354 8.49 9.16 17.81
C PHE A 354 9.70 8.35 18.27
N GLN A 355 9.49 7.20 18.90
CA GLN A 355 10.57 6.28 19.24
C GLN A 355 11.26 5.75 17.99
N ASP A 356 10.51 5.31 16.97
CA ASP A 356 11.05 4.85 15.69
C ASP A 356 11.82 5.97 14.95
N ILE A 357 11.31 7.21 14.99
CA ILE A 357 12.03 8.39 14.45
C ILE A 357 13.34 8.63 15.20
N PHE A 358 13.31 8.49 16.53
CA PHE A 358 14.45 8.75 17.40
C PHE A 358 15.56 7.70 17.23
N ASP A 359 15.19 6.43 17.10
CA ASP A 359 16.11 5.31 16.87
C ASP A 359 16.57 5.20 15.41
N GLY A 360 15.88 5.91 14.51
CA GLY A 360 16.19 5.98 13.09
C GLY A 360 17.60 6.50 12.77
N PRO A 361 18.25 5.97 11.70
CA PRO A 361 19.62 6.32 11.34
C PRO A 361 19.83 7.79 10.96
N GLU A 362 18.80 8.49 10.48
CA GLU A 362 18.89 9.92 10.14
C GLU A 362 19.02 10.80 11.37
N LYS A 363 18.57 10.32 12.54
CA LYS A 363 18.49 11.10 13.78
C LYS A 363 17.79 12.43 13.52
N PHE A 364 16.62 12.36 12.90
CA PHE A 364 15.97 13.54 12.32
C PHE A 364 15.71 14.61 13.41
N PRO A 365 16.22 15.84 13.26
CA PRO A 365 16.07 16.85 14.29
C PRO A 365 14.67 17.47 14.29
N ILE A 366 14.07 17.63 15.47
CA ILE A 366 12.72 18.18 15.63
C ILE A 366 12.79 19.50 16.41
N LYS A 367 12.61 20.60 15.68
CA LYS A 367 12.59 21.97 16.19
C LYS A 367 11.24 22.31 16.81
N ASN A 368 10.16 22.00 16.10
CA ASN A 368 8.79 22.20 16.56
C ASN A 368 7.93 20.99 16.18
N VAL A 369 6.97 20.69 17.05
CA VAL A 369 5.98 19.63 16.86
C VAL A 369 4.65 20.17 17.37
N GLY A 370 3.59 19.99 16.59
CA GLY A 370 2.21 20.35 16.92
C GLY A 370 1.31 19.13 16.89
N GLY A 371 0.28 19.12 17.74
CA GLY A 371 -0.73 18.06 17.78
C GLY A 371 -2.14 18.65 17.78
N TYR A 372 -2.90 18.38 18.84
CA TYR A 372 -4.23 18.94 19.08
C TYR A 372 -4.24 20.47 19.00
N SER A 373 -5.15 20.97 18.19
CA SER A 373 -5.55 22.38 18.15
C SER A 373 -6.99 22.42 17.68
N TRP A 374 -7.89 22.94 18.51
CA TRP A 374 -9.30 23.09 18.11
C TRP A 374 -9.41 23.94 16.84
N ARG A 375 -10.22 23.48 15.87
CA ARG A 375 -10.53 24.21 14.64
C ARG A 375 -12.02 24.08 14.35
N VAL A 376 -12.64 25.14 13.81
CA VAL A 376 -14.04 25.12 13.37
C VAL A 376 -14.27 24.26 12.13
N SER A 377 -13.23 24.08 11.30
CA SER A 377 -13.25 23.18 10.15
C SER A 377 -13.52 21.74 10.59
N GLU A 378 -14.55 21.11 10.03
CA GLU A 378 -14.98 19.73 10.34
C GLU A 378 -14.15 18.66 9.64
N THR A 379 -13.13 19.07 8.87
CA THR A 379 -12.23 18.15 8.17
C THR A 379 -10.85 18.09 8.78
N SER A 380 -10.48 19.01 9.69
CA SER A 380 -9.13 19.04 10.26
C SER A 380 -8.96 18.08 11.44
N GLU A 381 -8.14 17.06 11.27
CA GLU A 381 -7.84 16.09 12.32
C GLU A 381 -7.08 16.66 13.54
N HIS A 382 -6.49 17.85 13.43
CA HIS A 382 -5.95 18.57 14.60
C HIS A 382 -7.01 18.82 15.67
N ARG A 383 -8.28 19.02 15.28
CA ARG A 383 -9.34 19.30 16.25
C ARG A 383 -9.71 18.10 17.11
N TRP A 384 -9.27 16.90 16.74
CA TRP A 384 -9.46 15.68 17.51
C TRP A 384 -8.15 15.10 18.04
N GLY A 385 -7.03 15.83 17.90
CA GLY A 385 -5.72 15.38 18.38
C GLY A 385 -5.18 14.18 17.61
N LEU A 386 -5.59 14.02 16.34
CA LEU A 386 -5.23 12.90 15.45
C LEU A 386 -4.22 13.29 14.36
N ALA A 387 -3.89 14.57 14.27
CA ALA A 387 -2.90 15.09 13.35
C ALA A 387 -1.66 15.62 14.07
N ILE A 388 -0.50 15.45 13.44
CA ILE A 388 0.79 15.89 13.94
C ILE A 388 1.51 16.68 12.84
N ASP A 389 1.93 17.91 13.18
CA ASP A 389 2.77 18.74 12.31
C ASP A 389 4.20 18.77 12.83
N ILE A 390 5.20 18.56 11.98
CA ILE A 390 6.63 18.59 12.34
C ILE A 390 7.37 19.64 11.54
N ASN A 391 8.14 20.48 12.23
CA ASN A 391 9.01 21.50 11.64
C ASN A 391 8.27 22.33 10.56
N SER A 392 7.11 22.90 10.92
CA SER A 392 6.12 23.45 9.97
C SER A 392 6.66 24.53 9.04
N ASN A 393 7.63 25.32 9.50
CA ASN A 393 8.28 26.34 8.67
C ASN A 393 9.17 25.74 7.57
N GLU A 394 9.84 24.63 7.87
CA GLU A 394 10.79 23.94 7.00
C GLU A 394 10.14 22.83 6.15
N ASN A 395 8.83 22.64 6.32
CA ASN A 395 7.99 21.68 5.61
C ASN A 395 6.64 22.31 5.27
N TYR A 396 6.64 23.24 4.32
CA TYR A 396 5.44 24.01 4.00
C TYR A 396 4.23 23.16 3.57
N MET A 397 3.07 23.82 3.52
CA MET A 397 1.92 23.38 2.76
C MET A 397 1.86 24.21 1.48
N ILE A 398 1.77 23.54 0.32
CA ILE A 398 1.75 24.19 -0.98
C ILE A 398 0.63 23.62 -1.86
N LYS A 399 -0.07 24.50 -2.57
CA LYS A 399 -1.07 24.13 -3.57
C LYS A 399 -0.42 23.78 -4.91
N PRO A 400 -1.10 23.04 -5.80
CA PRO A 400 -0.59 22.73 -7.14
C PRO A 400 -0.21 23.95 -7.99
N ASP A 401 -0.82 25.11 -7.73
CA ASP A 401 -0.51 26.38 -8.41
C ASP A 401 0.74 27.11 -7.86
N GLY A 402 1.42 26.52 -6.87
CA GLY A 402 2.60 27.08 -6.20
C GLY A 402 2.28 28.00 -5.03
N THR A 403 1.01 28.23 -4.70
CA THR A 403 0.62 29.06 -3.54
C THR A 403 1.02 28.37 -2.24
N VAL A 404 1.91 29.00 -1.47
CA VAL A 404 2.26 28.56 -0.11
C VAL A 404 1.13 28.93 0.84
N VAL A 405 0.57 27.93 1.52
CA VAL A 405 -0.55 28.08 2.46
C VAL A 405 -0.06 28.25 3.89
N ALA A 406 1.00 27.52 4.27
CA ALA A 406 1.62 27.57 5.59
C ALA A 406 3.09 27.18 5.50
N GLY A 407 3.93 27.68 6.40
CA GLY A 407 5.37 27.47 6.36
C GLY A 407 6.07 28.32 5.30
N SER A 408 7.36 28.03 5.04
CA SER A 408 8.19 28.86 4.15
C SER A 408 8.82 28.08 3.00
N TYR A 409 9.29 26.85 3.23
CA TYR A 409 9.97 26.06 2.21
C TYR A 409 9.90 24.56 2.51
N TRP A 410 10.38 23.75 1.55
CA TRP A 410 10.66 22.33 1.73
C TRP A 410 11.91 21.98 0.91
N LYS A 411 12.99 21.58 1.58
CA LYS A 411 14.32 21.35 0.97
C LYS A 411 14.95 20.04 1.47
N PRO A 412 14.29 18.89 1.25
CA PRO A 412 14.77 17.59 1.73
C PRO A 412 16.21 17.32 1.27
N GLY A 413 17.05 16.85 2.20
CA GLY A 413 18.47 16.55 1.95
C GLY A 413 19.41 17.76 1.95
N LEU A 414 18.89 18.99 1.86
CA LEU A 414 19.67 20.23 1.99
C LEU A 414 19.47 20.87 3.36
N ASP A 415 18.22 20.99 3.80
CA ASP A 415 17.91 21.47 5.15
C ASP A 415 17.69 20.26 6.08
N PRO A 416 18.41 20.18 7.22
CA PRO A 416 18.28 19.05 8.14
C PRO A 416 16.91 18.94 8.81
N TYR A 417 16.07 19.99 8.78
CA TYR A 417 14.71 19.98 9.32
C TYR A 417 13.63 19.68 8.27
N SER A 418 14.00 19.58 6.98
CA SER A 418 13.05 19.21 5.92
C SER A 418 12.91 17.69 5.81
N ILE A 419 11.66 17.23 5.94
CA ILE A 419 11.24 15.82 5.88
C ILE A 419 11.45 15.27 4.48
N LYS A 420 12.09 14.10 4.39
CA LYS A 420 12.24 13.37 3.12
C LYS A 420 11.05 12.43 2.89
N PRO A 421 10.55 12.27 1.65
CA PRO A 421 9.47 11.33 1.33
C PRO A 421 9.78 9.88 1.73
N ASP A 422 11.04 9.48 1.67
CA ASP A 422 11.53 8.13 1.96
C ASP A 422 12.31 8.03 3.29
N GLY A 423 12.32 9.11 4.08
CA GLY A 423 13.11 9.22 5.32
C GLY A 423 12.46 8.62 6.56
N ASP A 424 13.19 8.66 7.68
CA ASP A 424 12.78 8.05 8.95
C ASP A 424 11.40 8.53 9.43
N VAL A 425 11.13 9.83 9.30
CA VAL A 425 9.84 10.42 9.72
C VAL A 425 8.68 9.78 8.97
N VAL A 426 8.70 9.82 7.63
CA VAL A 426 7.59 9.30 6.83
C VAL A 426 7.44 7.80 7.00
N ARG A 427 8.54 7.05 7.08
CA ARG A 427 8.51 5.60 7.33
C ARG A 427 7.88 5.26 8.68
N ALA A 428 8.29 5.93 9.75
CA ALA A 428 7.75 5.68 11.09
C ALA A 428 6.25 5.95 11.14
N PHE A 429 5.80 7.12 10.68
CA PHE A 429 4.37 7.44 10.65
C PHE A 429 3.55 6.42 9.84
N LYS A 430 4.02 6.06 8.63
CA LYS A 430 3.32 5.08 7.78
C LYS A 430 3.28 3.68 8.39
N ALA A 431 4.34 3.25 9.08
CA ALA A 431 4.37 1.95 9.77
C ALA A 431 3.29 1.83 10.85
N HIS A 432 2.91 2.97 11.45
CA HIS A 432 1.88 3.09 12.48
C HIS A 432 0.53 3.59 11.94
N GLY A 433 0.30 3.48 10.63
CA GLY A 433 -0.98 3.76 10.00
C GLY A 433 -1.28 5.24 9.71
N PHE A 434 -0.35 6.16 9.93
CA PHE A 434 -0.57 7.57 9.59
C PHE A 434 -0.30 7.84 8.11
N THR A 435 -1.19 8.59 7.47
CA THR A 435 -0.96 9.15 6.13
C THR A 435 -0.11 10.41 6.23
N TRP A 436 0.75 10.65 5.25
CA TRP A 436 1.56 11.86 5.15
C TRP A 436 0.96 12.84 4.15
N GLY A 437 0.76 14.09 4.55
CA GLY A 437 0.18 15.13 3.69
C GLY A 437 1.01 15.45 2.45
N GLY A 438 2.26 15.00 2.38
CA GLY A 438 3.12 15.12 1.20
C GLY A 438 2.70 14.24 0.01
N ASP A 439 1.91 13.19 0.25
CA ASP A 439 1.40 12.28 -0.80
C ASP A 439 -0.07 11.87 -0.65
N ALA A 440 -0.73 12.18 0.46
CA ALA A 440 -2.10 11.76 0.73
C ALA A 440 -3.18 12.54 -0.06
N TRP A 441 -2.91 13.77 -0.48
CA TRP A 441 -3.95 14.68 -0.99
C TRP A 441 -3.62 15.26 -2.36
N SER A 442 -4.62 15.35 -3.24
CA SER A 442 -4.46 15.88 -4.59
C SER A 442 -4.60 17.41 -4.68
N SER A 443 -5.20 18.04 -3.67
CA SER A 443 -5.49 19.49 -3.66
C SER A 443 -4.35 20.34 -3.09
N SER A 444 -3.40 19.72 -2.39
CA SER A 444 -2.22 20.35 -1.81
C SER A 444 -1.25 19.30 -1.30
N ASN A 445 0.04 19.63 -1.32
CA ASN A 445 1.05 18.87 -0.61
C ASN A 445 1.35 19.57 0.71
N ASP A 446 1.09 18.89 1.82
CA ASP A 446 1.34 19.39 3.18
C ASP A 446 2.48 18.59 3.82
N TYR A 447 3.72 19.05 3.63
CA TYR A 447 4.89 18.25 3.96
C TYR A 447 5.15 18.13 5.46
N MET A 448 4.58 19.02 6.29
CA MET A 448 4.68 18.93 7.76
C MET A 448 3.70 17.93 8.36
N HIS A 449 2.63 17.58 7.65
CA HIS A 449 1.42 17.03 8.24
C HIS A 449 1.34 15.51 8.18
N PHE A 450 0.97 14.91 9.30
CA PHE A 450 0.66 13.48 9.42
C PHE A 450 -0.71 13.31 10.05
N SER A 451 -1.53 12.44 9.47
CA SER A 451 -2.95 12.29 9.81
C SER A 451 -3.29 10.83 10.07
N PHE A 452 -3.95 10.54 11.20
CA PHE A 452 -4.25 9.17 11.60
C PHE A 452 -5.40 8.58 10.77
N LEU A 453 -6.48 9.33 10.52
CA LEU A 453 -7.60 8.88 9.68
C LEU A 453 -7.42 9.32 8.21
N GLY A 454 -6.44 10.16 7.92
CA GLY A 454 -6.05 10.56 6.57
C GLY A 454 -7.05 11.46 5.86
N TRP A 455 -7.82 12.25 6.61
CA TRP A 455 -8.74 13.25 6.08
C TRP A 455 -8.09 14.60 5.79
#